data_AF-A0AAE7NUT9-F1
#
_entry.id   AF-A0AAE7NUT9-F1
#
_cell.length_a   1.000
_cell.length_b   1.000
_cell.length_c   1.000
_cell.angle_alpha   90.00
_cell.angle_beta   90.00
_cell.angle_gamma   90.00
#
_symmetry.space_group_name_H-M   'P 1'
#
loop_
_entity.id
_entity.type
_entity.pdbx_description
1 polymer ?
#
loop_
_entity_poly.entity_id
_entity_poly.type
_entity_poly.pdbx_seq_one_letter_code
_entity_poly.pdbx_strand_id
1 'polypeptide(L)'
;MESVRGFSAPFVRTALLLVCLALATAPQAYRSFQKADGLPHSWTTAKVWLASADCARATHKFLVLCHGEDVVPIADGFGGDDLGHALALEVYSVVSGAPVRPEQISHLNTALNYTALIAVALLLMACNLPVASLSVLTVGAFMARQFHALTPHPAQFAAACFAVILPIAILGRPRFRAAWIAAGFVGLAVALLLREAIGMMGVLTALIATILLVIRERKLAPVVLALAIVATAATPYALLRARDAVYQLPPPEKLESHGTWANLYMGLGGVPNPFGIEWSDYSAIDAVKAVDPAVPYLSPRFYEILRERYLDLVRQHPAEVASIYWAKLVLILHAEMSGLPFAPTLWPVLLVLAISGALVRWYRRSDAGIENFDAVMAASASMAAGFVAQGVLIYFHMQYMFPIQMFLLLGAAVLIDVFLAAGMGRLRK
;
A
#
# COMPACT_ATOMS: atom_id res chain seq x y z
N MET A 1 4.63 4.28 -47.04
CA MET A 1 4.75 4.64 -45.60
C MET A 1 3.64 3.97 -44.75
N GLU A 2 3.31 2.69 -45.01
CA GLU A 2 2.20 1.96 -44.35
C GLU A 2 2.64 0.81 -43.42
N SER A 3 3.93 0.49 -43.32
CA SER A 3 4.39 -0.76 -42.70
C SER A 3 4.60 -0.75 -41.18
N VAL A 4 4.30 0.34 -40.44
CA VAL A 4 4.50 0.42 -38.97
C VAL A 4 3.18 0.55 -38.19
N ARG A 5 2.09 -0.03 -38.72
CA ARG A 5 0.81 -0.22 -37.99
C ARG A 5 0.71 -1.55 -37.22
N GLY A 6 1.69 -2.46 -37.38
CA GLY A 6 1.63 -3.82 -36.82
C GLY A 6 1.44 -3.89 -35.30
N PHE A 7 2.04 -2.98 -34.52
CA PHE A 7 1.92 -2.96 -33.05
C PHE A 7 0.73 -2.13 -32.52
N SER A 8 -0.02 -1.46 -33.39
CA SER A 8 -1.19 -0.66 -32.98
C SER A 8 -2.51 -1.43 -32.99
N ALA A 9 -2.55 -2.63 -33.57
CA ALA A 9 -3.75 -3.43 -33.56
C ALA A 9 -4.09 -3.83 -32.10
N PRO A 10 -5.30 -3.49 -31.59
CA PRO A 10 -5.73 -3.86 -30.24
C PRO A 10 -5.53 -5.35 -29.96
N PHE A 11 -5.72 -6.19 -30.99
CA PHE A 11 -5.49 -7.63 -30.95
C PHE A 11 -4.07 -8.01 -30.52
N VAL A 12 -3.03 -7.39 -31.08
CA VAL A 12 -1.63 -7.70 -30.75
C VAL A 12 -1.32 -7.37 -29.30
N ARG A 13 -1.85 -6.25 -28.78
CA ARG A 13 -1.65 -5.84 -27.39
C ARG A 13 -2.33 -6.80 -26.41
N THR A 14 -3.56 -7.21 -26.71
CA THR A 14 -4.28 -8.21 -25.91
C THR A 14 -3.54 -9.54 -25.94
N ALA A 15 -3.06 -9.99 -27.11
CA ALA A 15 -2.28 -11.22 -27.23
C ALA A 15 -1.00 -11.16 -26.39
N LEU A 16 -0.23 -10.07 -26.47
CA LEU A 16 0.98 -9.88 -25.65
C LEU A 16 0.68 -9.88 -24.15
N LEU A 17 -0.41 -9.24 -23.74
CA LEU A 17 -0.84 -9.23 -22.34
C LEU A 17 -1.18 -10.66 -21.85
N LEU A 18 -1.92 -11.43 -22.65
CA LEU A 18 -2.24 -12.83 -22.33
C LEU A 18 -0.99 -13.71 -22.29
N VAL A 19 -0.04 -13.50 -23.20
CA VAL A 19 1.25 -14.19 -23.22
C VAL A 19 2.07 -13.86 -21.96
N CYS A 20 2.17 -12.58 -21.57
CA CYS A 20 2.85 -12.19 -20.34
C CYS A 20 2.17 -12.77 -19.09
N LEU A 21 0.83 -12.79 -19.05
CA LEU A 21 0.10 -13.45 -17.97
C LEU A 21 0.43 -14.94 -17.88
N ALA A 22 0.38 -15.66 -19.01
CA ALA A 22 0.59 -17.10 -19.06
C ALA A 22 2.04 -17.51 -18.80
N LEU A 23 3.01 -16.78 -19.35
CA LEU A 23 4.43 -17.17 -19.33
C LEU A 23 5.23 -16.52 -18.20
N ALA A 24 4.80 -15.36 -17.69
CA ALA A 24 5.50 -14.67 -16.61
C ALA A 24 4.66 -14.63 -15.33
N THR A 25 3.47 -14.04 -15.34
CA THR A 25 2.72 -13.78 -14.10
C THR A 25 2.24 -15.06 -13.42
N ALA A 26 1.51 -15.92 -14.13
CA ALA A 26 0.92 -17.13 -13.58
C ALA A 26 1.97 -18.13 -13.03
N PRO A 27 3.12 -18.37 -13.69
CA PRO A 27 4.18 -19.20 -13.12
C PRO A 27 4.76 -18.63 -11.81
N GLN A 28 4.93 -17.30 -11.70
CA GLN A 28 5.40 -16.72 -10.44
C GLN A 28 4.33 -16.84 -9.34
N ALA A 29 3.05 -16.61 -9.66
CA ALA A 29 1.94 -16.80 -8.73
C ALA A 29 1.86 -18.24 -8.23
N TYR A 30 1.93 -19.22 -9.12
CA TYR A 30 1.95 -20.64 -8.77
C TYR A 30 3.10 -20.98 -7.82
N ARG A 31 4.32 -20.52 -8.13
CA ARG A 31 5.49 -20.70 -7.24
C ARG A 31 5.32 -19.99 -5.90
N SER A 32 4.62 -18.85 -5.87
CA SER A 32 4.29 -18.14 -4.62
C SER A 32 3.34 -18.96 -3.76
N PHE A 33 2.30 -19.57 -4.36
CA PHE A 33 1.41 -20.48 -3.66
C PHE A 33 2.15 -21.70 -3.10
N GLN A 34 3.01 -22.35 -3.89
CA GLN A 34 3.77 -23.52 -3.43
C GLN A 34 4.72 -23.21 -2.25
N LYS A 35 5.21 -21.97 -2.15
CA LYS A 35 6.08 -21.54 -1.04
C LYS A 35 5.33 -21.21 0.25
N ALA A 36 4.01 -21.10 0.20
CA ALA A 36 3.22 -20.81 1.38
C ALA A 36 3.24 -21.97 2.39
N ASP A 37 3.34 -23.20 1.88
CA ASP A 37 3.43 -24.41 2.68
C ASP A 37 4.79 -24.48 3.40
N GLY A 38 4.77 -24.58 4.74
CA GLY A 38 5.99 -24.73 5.55
C GLY A 38 6.65 -23.42 6.01
N LEU A 39 6.01 -22.27 5.84
CA LEU A 39 6.49 -21.03 6.44
C LEU A 39 6.36 -21.06 7.97
N PRO A 40 7.31 -20.49 8.73
CA PRO A 40 7.25 -20.47 10.18
C PRO A 40 6.09 -19.61 10.69
N HIS A 41 5.35 -20.13 11.67
CA HIS A 41 4.24 -19.43 12.31
C HIS A 41 4.70 -18.82 13.65
N SER A 42 5.17 -17.58 13.61
CA SER A 42 5.67 -16.86 14.81
C SER A 42 4.90 -15.58 15.12
N TRP A 43 4.02 -15.11 14.22
CA TRP A 43 3.36 -13.81 14.36
C TRP A 43 2.10 -13.91 15.22
N THR A 44 2.03 -13.07 16.25
CA THR A 44 0.93 -13.07 17.24
C THR A 44 -0.40 -12.68 16.63
N THR A 45 -0.45 -11.65 15.77
CA THR A 45 -1.71 -11.22 15.12
C THR A 45 -2.32 -12.31 14.26
N ALA A 46 -1.49 -13.13 13.62
CA ALA A 46 -1.98 -14.21 12.76
C ALA A 46 -2.84 -15.19 13.56
N LYS A 47 -2.53 -15.44 14.83
CA LYS A 47 -3.34 -16.28 15.72
C LYS A 47 -4.71 -15.66 15.99
N VAL A 48 -4.78 -14.33 16.15
CA VAL A 48 -6.05 -13.62 16.37
C VAL A 48 -6.92 -13.68 15.14
N TRP A 49 -6.36 -13.55 13.93
CA TRP A 49 -7.15 -13.70 12.70
C TRP A 49 -7.70 -15.10 12.52
N LEU A 50 -6.90 -16.15 12.82
CA LEU A 50 -7.37 -17.53 12.76
C LEU A 50 -8.49 -17.78 13.77
N ALA A 51 -8.34 -17.30 15.01
CA ALA A 51 -9.37 -17.38 16.03
C ALA A 51 -10.66 -16.63 15.63
N SER A 52 -10.51 -15.47 14.99
CA SER A 52 -11.63 -14.69 14.48
C SER A 52 -12.35 -15.41 13.33
N ALA A 53 -11.60 -16.01 12.39
CA ALA A 53 -12.15 -16.79 11.30
C ALA A 53 -12.88 -18.06 11.77
N ASP A 54 -12.40 -18.70 12.84
CA ASP A 54 -13.09 -19.82 13.48
C ASP A 54 -14.38 -19.36 14.18
N CYS A 55 -14.33 -18.23 14.88
CA CYS A 55 -15.51 -17.63 15.51
C CYS A 55 -16.57 -17.23 14.46
N ALA A 56 -16.15 -16.60 13.36
CA ALA A 56 -17.03 -16.23 12.26
C ALA A 56 -17.69 -17.43 11.60
N ARG A 57 -16.94 -18.52 11.40
CA ARG A 57 -17.50 -19.78 10.88
C ARG A 57 -18.55 -20.39 11.79
N ALA A 58 -18.35 -20.33 13.11
CA ALA A 58 -19.29 -20.88 14.08
C ALA A 58 -20.55 -20.02 14.27
N THR A 59 -20.40 -18.70 14.19
CA THR A 59 -21.46 -17.74 14.61
C THR A 59 -22.04 -16.89 13.47
N HIS A 60 -21.43 -16.92 12.28
CA HIS A 60 -21.68 -16.01 11.16
C HIS A 60 -21.50 -14.52 11.49
N LYS A 61 -20.71 -14.19 12.52
CA LYS A 61 -20.35 -12.82 12.89
C LYS A 61 -18.91 -12.51 12.45
N PHE A 62 -18.70 -11.39 11.76
CA PHE A 62 -17.39 -11.00 11.24
C PHE A 62 -16.64 -10.05 12.17
N LEU A 63 -15.31 -10.09 12.15
CA LEU A 63 -14.37 -9.26 12.90
C LEU A 63 -14.62 -9.29 14.41
N VAL A 64 -14.89 -10.49 14.93
CA VAL A 64 -15.14 -10.77 16.35
C VAL A 64 -14.31 -11.96 16.84
N LEU A 65 -14.17 -12.09 18.15
CA LEU A 65 -13.57 -13.25 18.81
C LEU A 65 -14.60 -13.91 19.72
N CYS A 66 -14.51 -15.23 19.84
CA CYS A 66 -15.37 -16.01 20.70
C CYS A 66 -14.65 -16.23 22.04
N HIS A 67 -15.30 -15.87 23.15
CA HIS A 67 -14.80 -16.08 24.50
C HIS A 67 -15.85 -16.85 25.32
N GLY A 68 -15.76 -18.18 25.31
CA GLY A 68 -16.83 -19.03 25.83
C GLY A 68 -18.08 -18.91 24.96
N GLU A 69 -19.20 -18.51 25.55
CA GLU A 69 -20.46 -18.26 24.84
C GLU A 69 -20.58 -16.81 24.32
N ASP A 70 -19.71 -15.92 24.78
CA ASP A 70 -19.73 -14.50 24.43
C ASP A 70 -18.94 -14.20 23.15
N VAL A 71 -19.32 -13.12 22.46
CA VAL A 71 -18.58 -12.56 21.33
C VAL A 71 -18.07 -11.17 21.68
N VAL A 72 -16.78 -10.93 21.42
CA VAL A 72 -16.10 -9.66 21.71
C VAL A 72 -15.49 -9.07 20.44
N PRO A 73 -15.26 -7.75 20.35
CA PRO A 73 -14.56 -7.13 19.24
C PRO A 73 -13.18 -7.77 18.96
N ILE A 74 -12.80 -7.92 17.69
CA ILE A 74 -11.48 -8.47 17.32
C ILE A 74 -10.30 -7.65 17.88
N ALA A 75 -10.51 -6.34 18.05
CA ALA A 75 -9.50 -5.43 18.59
C ALA A 75 -9.06 -5.80 20.01
N ASP A 76 -9.92 -6.47 20.79
CA ASP A 76 -9.59 -6.89 22.16
C ASP A 76 -8.62 -8.08 22.19
N GLY A 77 -8.53 -8.86 21.11
CA GLY A 77 -7.50 -9.90 20.97
C GLY A 77 -6.13 -9.32 20.69
N PHE A 78 -6.04 -8.41 19.71
CA PHE A 78 -4.81 -7.74 19.32
C PHE A 78 -5.17 -6.39 18.69
N GLY A 79 -4.64 -5.29 19.22
CA GLY A 79 -5.08 -3.95 18.86
C GLY A 79 -4.89 -3.65 17.37
N GLY A 80 -5.94 -3.09 16.76
CA GLY A 80 -6.00 -2.39 15.47
C GLY A 80 -5.10 -2.83 14.32
N ASP A 81 -5.03 -4.12 14.00
CA ASP A 81 -4.13 -4.66 12.97
C ASP A 81 -4.88 -5.13 11.72
N ASP A 82 -4.50 -4.58 10.55
CA ASP A 82 -4.76 -5.06 9.18
C ASP A 82 -6.10 -5.84 8.97
N LEU A 83 -7.24 -5.19 9.25
CA LEU A 83 -8.60 -5.77 9.26
C LEU A 83 -8.97 -6.53 7.98
N GLY A 84 -8.40 -6.12 6.85
CA GLY A 84 -8.68 -6.73 5.54
C GLY A 84 -8.28 -8.20 5.48
N HIS A 85 -7.20 -8.60 6.18
CA HIS A 85 -6.78 -10.00 6.25
C HIS A 85 -7.75 -10.83 7.08
N ALA A 86 -8.10 -10.36 8.28
CA ALA A 86 -9.07 -11.02 9.14
C ALA A 86 -10.40 -11.23 8.41
N LEU A 87 -10.96 -10.16 7.84
CA LEU A 87 -12.23 -10.20 7.12
C LEU A 87 -12.20 -11.18 5.94
N ALA A 88 -11.13 -11.18 5.13
CA ALA A 88 -11.03 -12.08 3.99
C ALA A 88 -10.95 -13.56 4.41
N LEU A 89 -10.22 -13.86 5.49
CA LEU A 89 -10.12 -15.23 6.03
C LEU A 89 -11.44 -15.69 6.66
N GLU A 90 -12.16 -14.81 7.37
CA GLU A 90 -13.49 -15.09 7.90
C GLU A 90 -14.50 -15.37 6.79
N VAL A 91 -14.53 -14.55 5.74
CA VAL A 91 -15.40 -14.77 4.56
C VAL A 91 -15.09 -16.13 3.94
N TYR A 92 -13.81 -16.45 3.76
CA TYR A 92 -13.41 -17.76 3.27
C TYR A 92 -13.88 -18.91 4.19
N SER A 93 -13.70 -18.78 5.50
CA SER A 93 -14.08 -19.77 6.52
C SER A 93 -15.59 -20.01 6.53
N VAL A 94 -16.39 -18.95 6.49
CA VAL A 94 -17.85 -19.01 6.45
C VAL A 94 -18.36 -19.62 5.15
N VAL A 95 -17.83 -19.21 4.00
CA VAL A 95 -18.29 -19.70 2.69
C VAL A 95 -17.90 -21.16 2.45
N SER A 96 -16.70 -21.56 2.89
CA SER A 96 -16.22 -22.93 2.70
C SER A 96 -16.67 -23.91 3.78
N GLY A 97 -17.08 -23.42 4.95
CA GLY A 97 -17.35 -24.24 6.14
C GLY A 97 -16.08 -24.89 6.75
N ALA A 98 -14.90 -24.61 6.21
CA ALA A 98 -13.64 -25.21 6.63
C ALA A 98 -12.88 -24.29 7.59
N PRO A 99 -12.15 -24.85 8.59
CA PRO A 99 -11.28 -24.04 9.44
C PRO A 99 -10.16 -23.40 8.63
N VAL A 100 -9.74 -22.20 9.02
CA VAL A 100 -8.62 -21.52 8.37
C VAL A 100 -7.30 -22.10 8.86
N ARG A 101 -6.43 -22.49 7.93
CA ARG A 101 -5.08 -22.96 8.21
C ARG A 101 -4.07 -21.81 8.09
N PRO A 102 -2.97 -21.80 8.86
CA PRO A 102 -1.99 -20.72 8.81
C PRO A 102 -1.47 -20.41 7.39
N GLU A 103 -1.26 -21.42 6.56
CA GLU A 103 -0.73 -21.26 5.18
C GLU A 103 -1.67 -20.43 4.30
N GLN A 104 -2.98 -20.41 4.63
CA GLN A 104 -3.97 -19.65 3.89
C GLN A 104 -3.78 -18.13 4.02
N ILE A 105 -3.08 -17.65 5.06
CA ILE A 105 -2.65 -16.25 5.17
C ILE A 105 -1.71 -15.90 4.01
N SER A 106 -0.73 -16.76 3.73
CA SER A 106 0.22 -16.55 2.62
C SER A 106 -0.43 -16.79 1.25
N HIS A 107 -1.40 -17.71 1.15
CA HIS A 107 -2.22 -17.84 -0.05
C HIS A 107 -3.03 -16.58 -0.33
N LEU A 108 -3.65 -16.00 0.69
CA LEU A 108 -4.39 -14.75 0.58
C LEU A 108 -3.46 -13.60 0.14
N ASN A 109 -2.30 -13.44 0.77
CA ASN A 109 -1.28 -12.48 0.36
C ASN A 109 -0.90 -12.63 -1.12
N THR A 110 -0.67 -13.86 -1.56
CA THR A 110 -0.36 -14.18 -2.96
C THR A 110 -1.51 -13.75 -3.87
N ALA A 111 -2.74 -14.17 -3.57
CA ALA A 111 -3.91 -13.84 -4.37
C ALA A 111 -4.12 -12.32 -4.50
N LEU A 112 -3.99 -11.58 -3.39
CA LEU A 112 -4.10 -10.12 -3.36
C LEU A 112 -3.02 -9.45 -4.21
N ASN A 113 -1.75 -9.85 -4.05
CA ASN A 113 -0.62 -9.27 -4.78
C ASN A 113 -0.80 -9.40 -6.29
N TYR A 114 -1.12 -10.61 -6.78
CA TYR A 114 -1.29 -10.84 -8.21
C TYR A 114 -2.57 -10.22 -8.77
N THR A 115 -3.65 -10.17 -8.00
CA THR A 115 -4.89 -9.48 -8.42
C THR A 115 -4.67 -7.98 -8.58
N ALA A 116 -4.04 -7.33 -7.59
CA ALA A 116 -3.75 -5.90 -7.63
C ALA A 116 -2.81 -5.55 -8.77
N LEU A 117 -1.79 -6.39 -8.99
CA LEU A 117 -0.82 -6.25 -10.08
C LEU A 117 -1.51 -6.33 -11.46
N ILE A 118 -2.39 -7.32 -11.66
CA ILE A 118 -3.17 -7.45 -12.90
C ILE A 118 -4.07 -6.22 -13.10
N ALA A 119 -4.73 -5.73 -12.05
CA ALA A 119 -5.58 -4.54 -12.13
C ALA A 119 -4.80 -3.30 -12.57
N VAL A 120 -3.60 -3.06 -12.01
CA VAL A 120 -2.72 -1.95 -12.42
C VAL A 120 -2.27 -2.13 -13.87
N ALA A 121 -1.87 -3.33 -14.28
CA ALA A 121 -1.46 -3.60 -15.66
C ALA A 121 -2.59 -3.33 -16.66
N LEU A 122 -3.82 -3.74 -16.34
CA LEU A 122 -5.01 -3.47 -17.16
C LEU A 122 -5.33 -1.97 -17.24
N LEU A 123 -5.18 -1.23 -16.13
CA LEU A 123 -5.34 0.23 -16.12
C LEU A 123 -4.30 0.90 -17.03
N LEU A 124 -3.03 0.48 -16.95
CA LEU A 124 -1.96 1.01 -17.81
C LEU A 124 -2.23 0.73 -19.29
N MET A 125 -2.75 -0.46 -19.62
CA MET A 125 -3.19 -0.77 -20.98
C MET A 125 -4.35 0.12 -21.42
N ALA A 126 -5.32 0.37 -20.54
CA ALA A 126 -6.42 1.31 -20.79
C ALA A 126 -5.94 2.76 -20.97
N CYS A 127 -4.81 3.11 -20.34
CA CYS A 127 -4.07 4.36 -20.52
C CYS A 127 -3.15 4.36 -21.76
N ASN A 128 -3.19 3.34 -22.62
CA ASN A 128 -2.34 3.22 -23.81
C ASN A 128 -0.83 3.24 -23.47
N LEU A 129 -0.44 2.64 -22.34
CA LEU A 129 0.94 2.47 -21.88
C LEU A 129 1.30 0.96 -21.87
N PRO A 130 1.48 0.35 -23.04
CA PRO A 130 1.65 -1.09 -23.16
C PRO A 130 2.97 -1.57 -22.55
N VAL A 131 4.08 -0.84 -22.68
CA VAL A 131 5.35 -1.30 -22.10
C VAL A 131 5.27 -1.30 -20.58
N ALA A 132 4.72 -0.25 -19.97
CA ALA A 132 4.47 -0.20 -18.54
C ALA A 132 3.57 -1.36 -18.08
N SER A 133 2.47 -1.63 -18.81
CA SER A 133 1.59 -2.77 -18.53
C SER A 133 2.33 -4.12 -18.54
N LEU A 134 3.14 -4.37 -19.58
CA LEU A 134 3.91 -5.62 -19.71
C LEU A 134 5.03 -5.72 -18.65
N SER A 135 5.69 -4.61 -18.32
CA SER A 135 6.70 -4.54 -17.26
C SER A 135 6.11 -4.86 -15.89
N VAL A 136 4.90 -4.39 -15.59
CA VAL A 136 4.17 -4.76 -14.36
C VAL A 136 3.89 -6.27 -14.32
N LEU A 137 3.38 -6.85 -15.42
CA LEU A 137 3.08 -8.28 -15.49
C LEU A 137 4.31 -9.20 -15.46
N THR A 138 5.49 -8.68 -15.81
CA THR A 138 6.74 -9.45 -15.86
C THR A 138 7.61 -9.18 -14.63
N VAL A 139 8.18 -7.98 -14.54
CA VAL A 139 9.07 -7.58 -13.44
C VAL A 139 8.30 -7.46 -12.13
N GLY A 140 7.13 -6.82 -12.14
CA GLY A 140 6.29 -6.72 -10.94
C GLY A 140 5.89 -8.09 -10.39
N ALA A 141 5.63 -9.07 -11.28
CA ALA A 141 5.26 -10.43 -10.87
C ALA A 141 6.43 -11.19 -10.23
N PHE A 142 7.65 -10.91 -10.68
CA PHE A 142 8.86 -11.41 -10.05
C PHE A 142 9.08 -10.79 -8.67
N MET A 143 8.86 -9.47 -8.54
CA MET A 143 8.96 -8.75 -7.26
C MET A 143 7.94 -9.31 -6.26
N ALA A 144 6.67 -9.42 -6.63
CA ALA A 144 5.61 -9.95 -5.76
C ALA A 144 5.92 -11.34 -5.16
N ARG A 145 6.78 -12.14 -5.79
CA ARG A 145 7.24 -13.46 -5.34
C ARG A 145 8.46 -13.42 -4.41
N GLN A 146 9.01 -12.26 -4.08
CA GLN A 146 10.24 -12.19 -3.27
C GLN A 146 9.95 -12.23 -1.78
N PHE A 147 8.73 -11.88 -1.38
CA PHE A 147 8.37 -11.76 0.02
C PHE A 147 7.20 -12.68 0.36
N HIS A 148 7.47 -13.69 1.19
CA HIS A 148 6.46 -14.61 1.72
C HIS A 148 6.61 -14.65 3.23
N ALA A 149 5.48 -14.58 3.93
CA ALA A 149 5.40 -14.70 5.37
C ALA A 149 3.96 -15.03 5.77
N LEU A 150 3.78 -15.64 6.95
CA LEU A 150 2.48 -15.83 7.59
C LEU A 150 2.05 -14.58 8.38
N THR A 151 2.18 -13.42 7.74
CA THR A 151 1.94 -12.09 8.33
C THR A 151 1.27 -11.20 7.26
N PRO A 152 0.79 -9.98 7.58
CA PRO A 152 0.16 -9.12 6.58
C PRO A 152 1.18 -8.45 5.65
N HIS A 153 2.44 -8.38 6.07
CA HIS A 153 3.48 -7.60 5.42
C HIS A 153 3.65 -7.90 3.91
N PRO A 154 3.57 -9.15 3.43
CA PRO A 154 3.62 -9.43 1.99
C PRO A 154 2.52 -8.75 1.17
N ALA A 155 1.32 -8.55 1.73
CA ALA A 155 0.21 -7.87 1.06
C ALA A 155 0.35 -6.35 1.03
N GLN A 156 1.37 -5.75 1.66
CA GLN A 156 1.67 -4.33 1.49
C GLN A 156 1.94 -3.97 0.02
N PHE A 157 2.45 -4.92 -0.76
CA PHE A 157 2.59 -4.78 -2.20
C PHE A 157 1.23 -4.66 -2.92
N ALA A 158 0.26 -5.52 -2.58
CA ALA A 158 -1.10 -5.42 -3.07
C ALA A 158 -1.76 -4.10 -2.67
N ALA A 159 -1.65 -3.72 -1.39
CA ALA A 159 -2.22 -2.48 -0.87
C ALA A 159 -1.69 -1.27 -1.64
N ALA A 160 -0.39 -1.21 -1.91
CA ALA A 160 0.23 -0.16 -2.70
C ALA A 160 -0.27 -0.14 -4.16
N CYS A 161 -0.41 -1.31 -4.80
CA CYS A 161 -0.96 -1.43 -6.14
C CYS A 161 -2.43 -1.00 -6.20
N PHE A 162 -3.26 -1.38 -5.24
CA PHE A 162 -4.65 -0.96 -5.19
C PHE A 162 -4.79 0.54 -4.92
N ALA A 163 -3.98 1.09 -4.01
CA ALA A 163 -3.99 2.51 -3.63
C ALA A 163 -3.70 3.45 -4.82
N VAL A 164 -2.89 3.03 -5.79
CA VAL A 164 -2.49 3.88 -6.93
C VAL A 164 -3.49 3.88 -8.10
N ILE A 165 -4.45 2.96 -8.14
CA ILE A 165 -5.44 2.87 -9.23
C ILE A 165 -6.24 4.17 -9.34
N LEU A 166 -6.77 4.66 -8.21
CA LEU A 166 -7.61 5.86 -8.19
C LEU A 166 -6.89 7.11 -8.71
N PRO A 167 -5.71 7.52 -8.18
CA PRO A 167 -5.04 8.73 -8.68
C PRO A 167 -4.67 8.64 -10.17
N ILE A 168 -4.28 7.45 -10.67
CA ILE A 168 -4.02 7.25 -12.10
C ILE A 168 -5.31 7.39 -12.92
N ALA A 169 -6.43 6.83 -12.46
CA ALA A 169 -7.72 6.95 -13.15
C ALA A 169 -8.28 8.39 -13.15
N ILE A 170 -7.97 9.16 -12.11
CA ILE A 170 -8.36 10.58 -11.98
C ILE A 170 -7.54 11.46 -12.92
N LEU A 171 -6.21 11.41 -12.86
CA LEU A 171 -5.35 12.27 -13.68
C LEU A 171 -5.26 11.80 -15.14
N GLY A 172 -5.30 10.48 -15.32
CA GLY A 172 -5.25 9.86 -16.63
C GLY A 172 -6.57 9.98 -17.39
N ARG A 173 -6.51 9.51 -18.64
CA ARG A 173 -7.64 9.36 -19.55
C ARG A 173 -7.74 7.89 -20.00
N PRO A 174 -7.86 6.93 -19.05
CA PRO A 174 -8.01 5.54 -19.43
C PRO A 174 -9.31 5.33 -20.21
N ARG A 175 -9.30 4.36 -21.12
CA ARG A 175 -10.53 3.83 -21.70
C ARG A 175 -11.44 3.33 -20.58
N PHE A 176 -12.73 3.69 -20.62
CA PHE A 176 -13.72 3.39 -19.56
C PHE A 176 -13.39 4.06 -18.20
N ARG A 177 -12.98 5.33 -18.22
CA ARG A 177 -12.58 6.09 -17.02
C ARG A 177 -13.50 5.95 -15.80
N ALA A 178 -14.81 5.99 -15.98
CA ALA A 178 -15.75 5.85 -14.87
C ALA A 178 -15.62 4.48 -14.16
N ALA A 179 -15.46 3.40 -14.91
CA ALA A 179 -15.24 2.07 -14.34
C ALA A 179 -13.92 1.99 -13.57
N TRP A 180 -12.86 2.62 -14.07
CA TRP A 180 -11.58 2.68 -13.37
C TRP A 180 -11.59 3.56 -12.13
N ILE A 181 -12.37 4.64 -12.12
CA ILE A 181 -12.58 5.45 -10.91
C ILE A 181 -13.33 4.61 -9.86
N ALA A 182 -14.40 3.91 -10.25
CA ALA A 182 -15.13 3.01 -9.34
C ALA A 182 -14.22 1.90 -8.79
N ALA A 183 -13.46 1.23 -9.67
CA ALA A 183 -12.47 0.24 -9.27
C ALA A 183 -11.38 0.84 -8.38
N GLY A 184 -10.99 2.10 -8.62
CA GLY A 184 -10.05 2.84 -7.79
C GLY A 184 -10.57 3.10 -6.38
N PHE A 185 -11.85 3.43 -6.22
CA PHE A 185 -12.46 3.56 -4.89
C PHE A 185 -12.50 2.23 -4.13
N VAL A 186 -12.89 1.15 -4.80
CA VAL A 186 -12.85 -0.20 -4.22
C VAL A 186 -11.42 -0.58 -3.85
N GLY A 187 -10.46 -0.36 -4.74
CA GLY A 187 -9.04 -0.60 -4.48
C GLY A 187 -8.53 0.21 -3.28
N LEU A 188 -8.88 1.49 -3.18
CA LEU A 188 -8.47 2.34 -2.07
C LEU A 188 -9.06 1.87 -0.73
N ALA A 189 -10.34 1.50 -0.71
CA ALA A 189 -10.99 0.90 0.46
C ALA A 189 -10.30 -0.41 0.89
N VAL A 190 -10.00 -1.29 -0.07
CA VAL A 190 -9.24 -2.52 0.19
C VAL A 190 -7.84 -2.21 0.71
N ALA A 191 -7.13 -1.23 0.14
CA ALA A 191 -5.81 -0.82 0.60
C ALA A 191 -5.85 -0.29 2.04
N LEU A 192 -6.86 0.50 2.41
CA LEU A 192 -7.06 0.99 3.78
C LEU A 192 -7.33 -0.14 4.77
N LEU A 193 -8.08 -1.17 4.37
CA LEU A 193 -8.34 -2.34 5.20
C LEU A 193 -7.12 -3.27 5.33
N LEU A 194 -6.38 -3.49 4.24
CA LEU A 194 -5.19 -4.33 4.24
C LEU A 194 -4.01 -3.68 4.94
N ARG A 195 -3.85 -2.36 4.78
CA ARG A 195 -2.81 -1.58 5.43
C ARG A 195 -3.16 -0.10 5.44
N GLU A 196 -3.69 0.38 6.56
CA GLU A 196 -4.21 1.74 6.71
C GLU A 196 -3.20 2.81 6.27
N ALA A 197 -1.93 2.71 6.68
CA ALA A 197 -0.90 3.68 6.32
C ALA A 197 -0.70 3.81 4.79
N ILE A 198 -0.70 2.69 4.06
CA ILE A 198 -0.53 2.68 2.60
C ILE A 198 -1.82 3.18 1.92
N GLY A 199 -2.98 2.78 2.43
CA GLY A 199 -4.26 3.33 1.99
C GLY A 199 -4.32 4.84 2.14
N MET A 200 -3.83 5.40 3.25
CA MET A 200 -3.76 6.84 3.50
C MET A 200 -2.79 7.57 2.57
N MET A 201 -1.69 6.94 2.15
CA MET A 201 -0.87 7.48 1.05
C MET A 201 -1.69 7.57 -0.24
N GLY A 202 -2.47 6.53 -0.57
CA GLY A 202 -3.38 6.52 -1.71
C GLY A 202 -4.44 7.63 -1.63
N VAL A 203 -5.03 7.87 -0.45
CA VAL A 203 -5.96 8.98 -0.19
C VAL A 203 -5.28 10.30 -0.51
N LEU A 204 -4.10 10.56 0.05
CA LEU A 204 -3.35 11.80 -0.17
C LEU A 204 -3.00 11.99 -1.66
N THR A 205 -2.50 10.95 -2.33
CA THR A 205 -2.17 11.00 -3.75
C THR A 205 -3.42 11.25 -4.62
N ALA A 206 -4.56 10.64 -4.28
CA ALA A 206 -5.84 10.87 -4.96
C ALA A 206 -6.38 12.29 -4.73
N LEU A 207 -6.20 12.87 -3.54
CA LEU A 207 -6.54 14.27 -3.26
C LEU A 207 -5.65 15.23 -4.06
N ILE A 208 -4.33 14.99 -4.12
CA ILE A 208 -3.41 15.78 -4.96
C ILE A 208 -3.83 15.69 -6.42
N ALA A 209 -4.12 14.49 -6.93
CA ALA A 209 -4.64 14.26 -8.28
C ALA A 209 -5.94 15.06 -8.54
N THR A 210 -6.85 15.08 -7.57
CA THR A 210 -8.12 15.81 -7.65
C THR A 210 -7.91 17.32 -7.67
N ILE A 211 -7.01 17.85 -6.82
CA ILE A 211 -6.65 19.27 -6.79
C ILE A 211 -6.07 19.72 -8.14
N LEU A 212 -5.14 18.94 -8.71
CA LEU A 212 -4.59 19.21 -10.03
C LEU A 212 -5.67 19.22 -11.12
N LEU A 213 -6.69 18.34 -11.00
CA LEU A 213 -7.84 18.33 -11.91
C LEU A 213 -8.74 19.56 -11.72
N VAL A 214 -9.00 20.01 -10.49
CA VAL A 214 -9.76 21.25 -10.20
C VAL A 214 -9.08 22.46 -10.84
N ILE A 215 -7.79 22.63 -10.59
CA ILE A 215 -7.00 23.75 -11.08
C ILE A 215 -7.08 23.82 -12.62
N ARG A 216 -7.09 22.66 -13.27
CA ARG A 216 -7.16 22.53 -14.73
C ARG A 216 -8.56 22.77 -15.30
N GLU A 217 -9.58 22.09 -14.79
CA GLU A 217 -10.91 22.08 -15.41
C GLU A 217 -11.86 23.15 -14.87
N ARG A 218 -11.60 23.69 -13.66
CA ARG A 218 -12.46 24.67 -12.96
C ARG A 218 -13.94 24.26 -12.85
N LYS A 219 -14.21 22.96 -12.72
CA LYS A 219 -15.56 22.39 -12.54
C LYS A 219 -15.78 21.96 -11.09
N LEU A 220 -17.04 21.75 -10.71
CA LEU A 220 -17.43 21.26 -9.38
C LEU A 220 -17.27 19.73 -9.20
N ALA A 221 -17.25 18.95 -10.29
CA ALA A 221 -17.12 17.50 -10.24
C ALA A 221 -15.96 16.97 -9.37
N PRO A 222 -14.77 17.59 -9.36
CA PRO A 222 -13.69 17.12 -8.49
C PRO A 222 -13.90 17.42 -7.00
N VAL A 223 -14.79 18.35 -6.62
CA VAL A 223 -15.15 18.57 -5.20
C VAL A 223 -15.91 17.35 -4.67
N VAL A 224 -16.88 16.85 -5.45
CA VAL A 224 -17.61 15.61 -5.12
C VAL A 224 -16.64 14.43 -5.02
N LEU A 225 -15.67 14.36 -5.94
CA LEU A 225 -14.63 13.35 -5.91
C LEU A 225 -13.74 13.44 -4.66
N ALA A 226 -13.34 14.64 -4.25
CA ALA A 226 -12.57 14.85 -3.02
C ALA A 226 -13.36 14.42 -1.78
N LEU A 227 -14.65 14.76 -1.70
CA LEU A 227 -15.53 14.31 -0.63
C LEU A 227 -15.66 12.78 -0.60
N ALA A 228 -15.80 12.15 -1.77
CA ALA A 228 -15.85 10.69 -1.88
C ALA A 228 -14.52 10.03 -1.44
N ILE A 229 -13.38 10.63 -1.75
CA ILE A 229 -12.06 10.17 -1.29
C ILE A 229 -11.95 10.26 0.24
N VAL A 230 -12.37 11.38 0.83
CA VAL A 230 -12.38 11.55 2.30
C VAL A 230 -13.34 10.56 2.96
N ALA A 231 -14.52 10.36 2.39
CA ALA A 231 -15.46 9.35 2.88
C ALA A 231 -14.87 7.93 2.79
N THR A 232 -14.11 7.63 1.74
CA THR A 232 -13.43 6.33 1.59
C THR A 232 -12.37 6.13 2.66
N ALA A 233 -11.66 7.18 3.08
CA ALA A 233 -10.69 7.11 4.18
C ALA A 233 -11.32 6.63 5.52
N ALA A 234 -12.63 6.87 5.72
CA ALA A 234 -13.35 6.40 6.90
C ALA A 234 -13.75 4.91 6.84
N THR A 235 -13.44 4.18 5.76
CA THR A 235 -13.90 2.78 5.55
C THR A 235 -13.55 1.85 6.72
N PRO A 236 -12.30 1.77 7.23
CA PRO A 236 -11.98 0.86 8.33
C PRO A 236 -12.81 1.15 9.58
N TYR A 237 -12.93 2.43 9.94
CA TYR A 237 -13.73 2.87 11.08
C TYR A 237 -15.22 2.57 10.88
N ALA A 238 -15.78 2.91 9.72
CA ALA A 238 -17.19 2.69 9.40
C ALA A 238 -17.55 1.19 9.43
N LEU A 239 -16.64 0.32 8.95
CA LEU A 239 -16.80 -1.13 9.00
C LEU A 239 -16.92 -1.63 10.45
N LEU A 240 -16.00 -1.20 11.32
CA LEU A 240 -16.01 -1.59 12.74
C LEU A 240 -17.26 -1.08 13.46
N ARG A 241 -17.68 0.16 13.22
CA ARG A 241 -18.90 0.71 13.83
C ARG A 241 -20.17 0.02 13.32
N ALA A 242 -20.22 -0.32 12.04
CA ALA A 242 -21.32 -1.10 11.48
C ALA A 242 -21.38 -2.50 12.11
N ARG A 243 -20.23 -3.17 12.26
CA ARG A 243 -20.11 -4.45 12.99
C ARG A 243 -20.66 -4.33 14.41
N ASP A 244 -20.21 -3.35 15.18
CA ASP A 244 -20.61 -3.19 16.58
C ASP A 244 -22.13 -3.00 16.71
N ALA A 245 -22.71 -2.18 15.83
CA ALA A 245 -24.15 -1.93 15.82
C ALA A 245 -24.95 -3.18 15.42
N VAL A 246 -24.51 -3.91 14.39
CA VAL A 246 -25.21 -5.11 13.89
C VAL A 246 -25.15 -6.26 14.90
N TYR A 247 -24.02 -6.44 15.58
CA TYR A 247 -23.81 -7.55 16.52
C TYR A 247 -23.99 -7.17 17.99
N GLN A 248 -24.32 -5.91 18.28
CA GLN A 248 -24.50 -5.36 19.64
C GLN A 248 -23.27 -5.63 20.53
N LEU A 249 -22.08 -5.40 19.98
CA LEU A 249 -20.83 -5.66 20.69
C LEU A 249 -20.57 -4.60 21.76
N PRO A 250 -19.92 -4.96 22.88
CA PRO A 250 -19.41 -3.97 23.82
C PRO A 250 -18.36 -3.07 23.14
N PRO A 251 -18.15 -1.85 23.63
CA PRO A 251 -17.04 -1.01 23.19
C PRO A 251 -15.70 -1.76 23.38
N PRO A 252 -14.77 -1.68 22.43
CA PRO A 252 -13.47 -2.31 22.56
C PRO A 252 -12.65 -1.64 23.66
N GLU A 253 -11.91 -2.43 24.42
CA GLU A 253 -10.99 -1.95 25.46
C GLU A 253 -9.68 -1.41 24.86
N LYS A 254 -9.32 -1.92 23.69
CA LYS A 254 -8.11 -1.55 22.93
C LYS A 254 -8.45 -0.65 21.75
N LEU A 255 -7.45 0.13 21.31
CA LEU A 255 -7.60 0.93 20.10
C LEU A 255 -7.75 0.01 18.87
N GLU A 256 -8.73 0.29 18.03
CA GLU A 256 -9.04 -0.51 16.84
C GLU A 256 -8.27 -0.08 15.58
N SER A 257 -7.44 0.96 15.68
CA SER A 257 -6.61 1.46 14.58
C SER A 257 -5.13 1.38 14.93
N HIS A 258 -4.27 1.49 13.91
CA HIS A 258 -2.85 1.61 14.17
C HIS A 258 -2.56 2.92 14.91
N GLY A 259 -2.10 2.83 16.16
CA GLY A 259 -1.77 4.03 16.92
C GLY A 259 -0.54 4.75 16.38
N THR A 260 -0.76 5.82 15.62
CA THR A 260 0.30 6.63 14.98
C THR A 260 1.36 7.09 15.99
N TRP A 261 0.94 7.46 17.20
CA TRP A 261 1.83 7.98 18.24
C TRP A 261 2.83 6.95 18.77
N ALA A 262 2.43 5.69 18.90
CA ALA A 262 3.36 4.64 19.30
C ALA A 262 4.44 4.44 18.23
N ASN A 263 4.04 4.40 16.95
CA ASN A 263 4.94 4.29 15.82
C ASN A 263 5.89 5.49 15.68
N LEU A 264 5.41 6.71 15.94
CA LEU A 264 6.26 7.91 15.94
C LEU A 264 7.26 7.92 17.10
N TYR A 265 6.82 7.55 18.30
CA TYR A 265 7.68 7.47 19.48
C TYR A 265 8.78 6.42 19.29
N MET A 266 8.40 5.17 19.00
CA MET A 266 9.36 4.09 18.72
C MET A 266 10.23 4.43 17.51
N GLY A 267 9.71 5.19 16.55
CA GLY A 267 10.42 5.61 15.35
C GLY A 267 11.66 6.45 15.63
N LEU A 268 11.75 7.10 16.80
CA LEU A 268 12.97 7.76 17.26
C LEU A 268 14.09 6.76 17.56
N GLY A 269 13.73 5.54 17.94
CA GLY A 269 14.62 4.40 18.18
C GLY A 269 15.03 3.62 16.93
N GLY A 270 14.71 4.12 15.74
CA GLY A 270 15.12 3.46 14.49
C GLY A 270 16.63 3.51 14.24
N VAL A 271 17.32 4.46 14.87
CA VAL A 271 18.78 4.63 14.83
C VAL A 271 19.30 4.90 16.25
N PRO A 272 20.60 4.72 16.51
CA PRO A 272 21.18 5.12 17.79
C PRO A 272 20.82 6.57 18.14
N ASN A 273 20.33 6.78 19.36
CA ASN A 273 19.82 8.06 19.83
C ASN A 273 20.16 8.26 21.32
N PRO A 274 20.24 9.52 21.80
CA PRO A 274 20.59 9.80 23.20
C PRO A 274 19.45 9.50 24.19
N PHE A 275 18.25 9.19 23.71
CA PHE A 275 17.07 8.96 24.55
C PHE A 275 16.96 7.51 25.03
N GLY A 276 17.81 6.60 24.53
CA GLY A 276 17.73 5.17 24.85
C GLY A 276 16.48 4.49 24.31
N ILE A 277 15.78 5.09 23.33
CA ILE A 277 14.59 4.51 22.72
C ILE A 277 15.04 3.48 21.68
N GLU A 278 14.44 2.30 21.68
CA GLU A 278 14.63 1.29 20.64
C GLU A 278 13.37 1.14 19.78
N TRP A 279 13.52 0.67 18.54
CA TRP A 279 12.39 0.24 17.72
C TRP A 279 11.84 -1.08 18.24
N SER A 280 11.05 -1.02 19.31
CA SER A 280 10.51 -2.17 20.02
C SER A 280 9.25 -1.79 20.78
N ASP A 281 8.23 -2.65 20.76
CA ASP A 281 7.02 -2.48 21.56
C ASP A 281 7.36 -2.38 23.06
N TYR A 282 8.42 -3.04 23.52
CA TYR A 282 8.88 -2.96 24.91
C TYR A 282 9.33 -1.54 25.28
N SER A 283 10.05 -0.83 24.42
CA SER A 283 10.42 0.56 24.70
C SER A 283 9.20 1.47 24.84
N ALA A 284 8.15 1.25 24.04
CA ALA A 284 6.89 1.98 24.18
C ALA A 284 6.16 1.60 25.49
N ILE A 285 6.14 0.32 25.83
CA ILE A 285 5.55 -0.17 27.09
C ILE A 285 6.26 0.43 28.28
N ASP A 286 7.59 0.36 28.33
CA ASP A 286 8.41 0.85 29.43
C ASP A 286 8.24 2.37 29.61
N ALA A 287 8.20 3.13 28.50
CA ALA A 287 7.97 4.57 28.53
C ALA A 287 6.60 4.94 29.12
N VAL A 288 5.56 4.15 28.84
CA VAL A 288 4.22 4.34 29.42
C VAL A 288 4.19 3.90 30.89
N LYS A 289 4.76 2.74 31.21
CA LYS A 289 4.77 2.19 32.57
C LYS A 289 5.58 3.05 33.55
N ALA A 290 6.59 3.78 33.05
CA ALA A 290 7.31 4.79 33.83
C ALA A 290 6.45 6.01 34.20
N VAL A 291 5.37 6.28 33.47
CA VAL A 291 4.39 7.33 33.79
C VAL A 291 3.28 6.78 34.67
N ASP A 292 2.68 5.67 34.25
CA ASP A 292 1.57 5.02 34.94
C ASP A 292 1.62 3.50 34.75
N PRO A 293 2.02 2.73 35.78
CA PRO A 293 2.08 1.28 35.72
C PRO A 293 0.72 0.60 35.49
N ALA A 294 -0.40 1.27 35.80
CA ALA A 294 -1.74 0.68 35.69
C ALA A 294 -2.31 0.76 34.27
N VAL A 295 -1.77 1.59 33.38
CA VAL A 295 -2.30 1.78 32.03
C VAL A 295 -2.22 0.48 31.21
N PRO A 296 -3.36 -0.06 30.71
CA PRO A 296 -3.35 -1.24 29.86
C PRO A 296 -2.64 -1.00 28.53
N TYR A 297 -1.92 -2.01 28.04
CA TYR A 297 -1.26 -1.97 26.73
C TYR A 297 -2.27 -1.79 25.60
N LEU A 298 -2.00 -0.88 24.66
CA LEU A 298 -2.85 -0.50 23.52
C LEU A 298 -4.20 0.15 23.89
N SER A 299 -4.39 0.59 25.14
CA SER A 299 -5.53 1.42 25.51
C SER A 299 -5.44 2.84 24.91
N PRO A 300 -6.52 3.62 24.81
CA PRO A 300 -6.45 5.02 24.40
C PRO A 300 -5.44 5.84 25.22
N ARG A 301 -5.40 5.64 26.54
CA ARG A 301 -4.47 6.32 27.45
C ARG A 301 -3.00 5.99 27.17
N PHE A 302 -2.71 4.75 26.76
CA PHE A 302 -1.36 4.33 26.35
C PHE A 302 -0.84 5.22 25.20
N TYR A 303 -1.67 5.46 24.18
CA TYR A 303 -1.29 6.29 23.03
C TYR A 303 -1.22 7.79 23.35
N GLU A 304 -2.07 8.28 24.24
CA GLU A 304 -1.98 9.66 24.74
C GLU A 304 -0.65 9.94 25.45
N ILE A 305 -0.23 9.03 26.33
CA ILE A 305 1.06 9.16 27.03
C ILE A 305 2.21 9.17 26.01
N LEU A 306 2.22 8.26 25.04
CA LEU A 306 3.26 8.24 24.00
C LEU A 306 3.24 9.49 23.12
N ARG A 307 2.05 10.05 22.83
CA ARG A 307 1.91 11.33 22.13
C ARG A 307 2.57 12.45 22.92
N GLU A 308 2.27 12.57 24.21
CA GLU A 308 2.83 13.58 25.11
C GLU A 308 4.37 13.45 25.14
N ARG A 309 4.88 12.23 25.38
CA ARG A 309 6.32 11.94 25.40
C ARG A 309 7.02 12.28 24.09
N TYR A 310 6.45 11.88 22.96
CA TYR A 310 7.01 12.20 21.64
C TYR A 310 7.07 13.72 21.42
N LEU A 311 5.96 14.43 21.68
CA LEU A 311 5.91 15.88 21.48
C LEU A 311 6.86 16.63 22.42
N ASP A 312 7.05 16.17 23.64
CA ASP A 312 8.01 16.74 24.57
C ASP A 312 9.45 16.60 24.08
N LEU A 313 9.82 15.43 23.55
CA LEU A 313 11.14 15.23 22.92
C LEU A 313 11.34 16.16 21.72
N VAL A 314 10.33 16.29 20.84
CA VAL A 314 10.40 17.21 19.69
C VAL A 314 10.60 18.66 20.13
N ARG A 315 9.94 19.09 21.22
CA ARG A 315 10.03 20.47 21.72
C ARG A 315 11.33 20.75 22.47
N GLN A 316 11.78 19.81 23.29
CA GLN A 316 12.96 19.98 24.16
C GLN A 316 14.28 19.70 23.44
N HIS A 317 14.26 18.79 22.44
CA HIS A 317 15.44 18.31 21.72
C HIS A 317 15.23 18.31 20.19
N PRO A 318 14.84 19.46 19.58
CA PRO A 318 14.47 19.49 18.15
C PRO A 318 15.63 19.14 17.22
N ALA A 319 16.86 19.51 17.58
CA ALA A 319 18.05 19.21 16.78
C ALA A 319 18.38 17.71 16.78
N GLU A 320 18.25 17.05 17.94
CA GLU A 320 18.46 15.61 18.09
C GLU A 320 17.37 14.82 17.36
N VAL A 321 16.11 15.23 17.44
CA VAL A 321 15.04 14.59 16.65
C VAL A 321 15.26 14.77 15.15
N ALA A 322 15.67 15.97 14.71
CA ALA A 322 15.99 16.21 13.30
C ALA A 322 17.17 15.37 12.82
N SER A 323 18.21 15.18 13.65
CA SER A 323 19.37 14.36 13.30
C SER A 323 19.01 12.87 13.17
N ILE A 324 18.10 12.37 14.01
CA ILE A 324 17.52 11.02 13.91
C ILE A 324 16.80 10.85 12.57
N TYR A 325 15.90 11.78 12.21
CA TYR A 325 15.18 11.73 10.94
C TYR A 325 16.11 11.84 9.73
N TRP A 326 17.14 12.69 9.81
CA TRP A 326 18.15 12.79 8.77
C TRP A 326 18.94 11.49 8.61
N ALA A 327 19.39 10.87 9.70
CA ALA A 327 20.10 9.60 9.67
C ALA A 327 19.23 8.50 9.02
N LYS A 328 17.95 8.41 9.38
CA LYS A 328 17.00 7.49 8.76
C LYS A 328 16.82 7.76 7.27
N LEU A 329 16.70 9.03 6.86
CA LEU A 329 16.62 9.39 5.45
C LEU A 329 17.85 8.92 4.67
N VAL A 330 19.05 9.15 5.21
CA VAL A 330 20.30 8.69 4.58
C VAL A 330 20.30 7.17 4.44
N LEU A 331 19.92 6.43 5.48
CA LEU A 331 19.83 4.96 5.43
C LEU A 331 18.84 4.48 4.36
N ILE A 332 17.67 5.09 4.26
CA ILE A 332 16.65 4.77 3.23
C ILE A 332 17.18 5.03 1.82
N LEU A 333 17.81 6.18 1.61
CA LEU A 333 18.34 6.58 0.32
C LEU A 333 19.48 5.67 -0.15
N HIS A 334 20.22 5.08 0.78
CA HIS A 334 21.31 4.12 0.53
C HIS A 334 20.86 2.66 0.65
N ALA A 335 19.60 2.39 0.99
CA ALA A 335 19.11 1.03 1.08
C ALA A 335 19.12 0.37 -0.30
N GLU A 336 19.65 -0.84 -0.36
CA GLU A 336 19.65 -1.65 -1.57
C GLU A 336 18.24 -2.15 -1.87
N MET A 337 17.82 -2.01 -3.12
CA MET A 337 16.52 -2.51 -3.55
C MET A 337 16.61 -3.99 -3.90
N SER A 338 16.46 -4.82 -2.87
CA SER A 338 16.38 -6.27 -3.02
C SER A 338 15.23 -6.62 -3.95
N GLY A 339 15.57 -7.00 -5.18
CA GLY A 339 14.59 -7.43 -6.18
C GLY A 339 14.80 -6.93 -7.59
N LEU A 340 15.61 -5.88 -7.74
CA LEU A 340 16.07 -5.40 -9.04
C LEU A 340 17.46 -5.95 -9.38
N PRO A 341 17.79 -6.16 -10.67
CA PRO A 341 19.14 -6.50 -11.09
C PRO A 341 20.13 -5.46 -10.55
N PHE A 342 21.28 -5.93 -10.06
CA PHE A 342 22.36 -5.08 -9.49
C PHE A 342 22.02 -4.36 -8.19
N ALA A 343 20.85 -4.61 -7.59
CA ALA A 343 20.41 -4.06 -6.31
C ALA A 343 20.77 -2.57 -6.10
N PRO A 344 20.42 -1.67 -7.05
CA PRO A 344 20.81 -0.28 -6.94
C PRO A 344 20.23 0.33 -5.67
N THR A 345 20.96 1.29 -5.10
CA THR A 345 20.45 2.10 -4.01
C THR A 345 19.28 2.96 -4.49
N LEU A 346 18.45 3.43 -3.56
CA LEU A 346 17.23 4.17 -3.91
C LEU A 346 17.52 5.54 -4.57
N TRP A 347 18.52 6.29 -4.07
CA TRP A 347 18.73 7.68 -4.50
C TRP A 347 19.12 7.85 -5.98
N PRO A 348 20.02 7.05 -6.61
CA PRO A 348 20.35 7.21 -8.02
C PRO A 348 19.14 6.93 -8.90
N VAL A 349 18.31 5.95 -8.52
CA VAL A 349 17.09 5.61 -9.26
C VAL A 349 16.09 6.76 -9.21
N LEU A 350 15.85 7.32 -8.02
CA LEU A 350 15.00 8.52 -7.89
C LEU A 350 15.53 9.70 -8.72
N LEU A 351 16.84 9.94 -8.71
CA LEU A 351 17.47 11.02 -9.47
C LEU A 351 17.31 10.81 -10.99
N VAL A 352 17.58 9.59 -11.49
CA VAL A 352 17.43 9.26 -12.92
C VAL A 352 15.97 9.42 -13.37
N LEU A 353 15.01 8.96 -12.56
CA LEU A 353 13.59 9.11 -12.86
C LEU A 353 13.17 10.59 -12.88
N ALA A 354 13.64 11.39 -11.92
CA ALA A 354 13.35 12.82 -11.85
C ALA A 354 13.92 13.58 -13.05
N ILE A 355 15.19 13.36 -13.38
CA ILE A 355 15.86 14.01 -14.54
C ILE A 355 15.17 13.59 -15.84
N SER A 356 14.92 12.29 -16.01
CA SER A 356 14.30 11.77 -17.23
C SER A 356 12.86 12.26 -17.39
N GLY A 357 12.08 12.32 -16.30
CA GLY A 357 10.74 12.92 -16.29
C GLY A 357 10.77 14.41 -16.65
N ALA A 358 11.73 15.17 -16.10
CA ALA A 358 11.90 16.58 -16.42
C ALA A 358 12.32 16.80 -17.89
N LEU A 359 13.22 15.99 -18.43
CA LEU A 359 13.65 16.05 -19.83
C LEU A 359 12.51 15.70 -20.78
N VAL A 360 11.73 14.66 -20.48
CA VAL A 360 10.52 14.30 -21.24
C VAL A 360 9.52 15.46 -21.21
N ARG A 361 9.23 16.03 -20.04
CA ARG A 361 8.33 17.19 -19.90
C ARG A 361 8.85 18.39 -20.68
N TRP A 362 10.16 18.65 -20.63
CA TRP A 362 10.83 19.74 -21.36
C TRP A 362 10.71 19.56 -22.88
N TYR A 363 11.01 18.36 -23.39
CA TYR A 363 10.90 18.02 -24.80
C TYR A 363 9.48 18.18 -25.34
N ARG A 364 8.48 17.94 -24.49
CA ARG A 364 7.06 17.96 -24.83
C ARG A 364 6.35 19.28 -24.49
N ARG A 365 7.09 20.35 -24.17
CA ARG A 365 6.54 21.64 -23.73
C ARG A 365 5.49 22.27 -24.66
N SER A 366 5.40 21.84 -25.91
CA SER A 366 4.39 22.31 -26.87
C SER A 366 2.97 21.79 -26.60
N ASP A 367 2.81 20.69 -25.85
CA ASP A 367 1.48 20.12 -25.55
C ASP A 367 1.01 20.49 -24.14
N ALA A 368 0.03 21.39 -24.07
CA ALA A 368 -0.43 22.03 -22.83
C ALA A 368 -1.24 21.12 -21.86
N GLY A 369 -1.22 19.80 -22.02
CA GLY A 369 -2.06 18.87 -21.24
C GLY A 369 -1.28 17.93 -20.32
N ILE A 370 -1.86 17.58 -19.16
CA ILE A 370 -1.53 16.34 -18.44
C ILE A 370 -2.00 15.17 -19.29
N GLU A 371 -1.09 14.28 -19.61
CA GLU A 371 -1.35 13.04 -20.31
C GLU A 371 -1.30 11.82 -19.39
N ASN A 372 -1.58 10.64 -19.95
CA ASN A 372 -1.54 9.38 -19.21
C ASN A 372 -0.16 9.10 -18.59
N PHE A 373 0.93 9.49 -19.27
CA PHE A 373 2.28 9.32 -18.72
C PHE A 373 2.51 10.25 -17.51
N ASP A 374 2.08 11.51 -17.57
CA ASP A 374 2.20 12.47 -16.46
C ASP A 374 1.41 11.97 -15.25
N ALA A 375 0.22 11.41 -15.48
CA ALA A 375 -0.62 10.84 -14.42
C ALA A 375 0.08 9.70 -13.66
N VAL A 376 0.68 8.76 -14.37
CA VAL A 376 1.40 7.64 -13.75
C VAL A 376 2.68 8.11 -13.06
N MET A 377 3.44 9.03 -13.67
CA MET A 377 4.65 9.61 -13.06
C MET A 377 4.32 10.37 -11.78
N ALA A 378 3.29 11.22 -11.78
CA ALA A 378 2.88 11.99 -10.61
C ALA A 378 2.37 11.08 -9.48
N ALA A 379 1.54 10.09 -9.80
CA ALA A 379 1.05 9.13 -8.81
C ALA A 379 2.21 8.29 -8.23
N SER A 380 3.12 7.81 -9.07
CA SER A 380 4.28 7.02 -8.64
C SER A 380 5.25 7.83 -7.78
N ALA A 381 5.55 9.07 -8.17
CA ALA A 381 6.40 9.97 -7.39
C ALA A 381 5.78 10.31 -6.03
N SER A 382 4.46 10.58 -5.99
CA SER A 382 3.76 10.86 -4.74
C SER A 382 3.73 9.65 -3.80
N MET A 383 3.47 8.45 -4.32
CA MET A 383 3.51 7.22 -3.51
C MET A 383 4.92 6.92 -3.02
N ALA A 384 5.94 7.04 -3.88
CA ALA A 384 7.33 6.84 -3.50
C ALA A 384 7.78 7.83 -2.41
N ALA A 385 7.39 9.10 -2.53
CA ALA A 385 7.63 10.11 -1.48
C ALA A 385 6.91 9.73 -0.16
N GLY A 386 5.69 9.19 -0.24
CA GLY A 386 4.97 8.66 0.92
C GLY A 386 5.72 7.54 1.64
N PHE A 387 6.25 6.56 0.91
CA PHE A 387 7.07 5.49 1.50
C PHE A 387 8.36 6.01 2.14
N VAL A 388 9.07 6.92 1.47
CA VAL A 388 10.26 7.57 2.06
C VAL A 388 9.89 8.32 3.34
N ALA A 389 8.81 9.11 3.33
CA ALA A 389 8.35 9.84 4.50
C ALA A 389 7.94 8.89 5.65
N GLN A 390 7.24 7.80 5.35
CA GLN A 390 6.93 6.77 6.35
C GLN A 390 8.19 6.15 6.93
N GLY A 391 9.18 5.82 6.10
CA GLY A 391 10.44 5.27 6.57
C GLY A 391 11.20 6.21 7.50
N VAL A 392 11.22 7.51 7.15
CA VAL A 392 11.87 8.57 7.94
C VAL A 392 11.16 8.78 9.27
N LEU A 393 9.84 8.89 9.26
CA LEU A 393 9.06 9.20 10.46
C LEU A 393 8.89 7.98 11.38
N ILE A 394 8.59 6.82 10.81
CA ILE A 394 8.25 5.59 11.55
C ILE A 394 9.45 4.64 11.54
N TYR A 395 9.64 3.84 10.50
CA TYR A 395 10.74 2.87 10.47
C TYR A 395 11.11 2.45 9.05
N PHE A 396 12.42 2.31 8.80
CA PHE A 396 12.98 2.10 7.46
C PHE A 396 13.24 0.63 7.10
N HIS A 397 12.72 -0.32 7.88
CA HIS A 397 12.91 -1.74 7.59
C HIS A 397 12.41 -2.09 6.19
N MET A 398 13.17 -2.95 5.51
CA MET A 398 12.89 -3.34 4.13
C MET A 398 11.47 -3.88 3.92
N GLN A 399 10.89 -4.51 4.95
CA GLN A 399 9.50 -4.99 4.89
C GLN A 399 8.49 -3.87 4.59
N TYR A 400 8.71 -2.65 5.08
CA TYR A 400 7.83 -1.50 4.88
C TYR A 400 8.18 -0.70 3.63
N MET A 401 9.44 -0.75 3.21
CA MET A 401 9.91 -0.07 2.00
C MET A 401 9.71 -0.90 0.75
N PHE A 402 9.54 -2.22 0.86
CA PHE A 402 9.40 -3.14 -0.28
C PHE A 402 8.42 -2.67 -1.37
N PRO A 403 7.22 -2.14 -1.05
CA PRO A 403 6.30 -1.67 -2.08
C PRO A 403 6.78 -0.47 -2.90
N ILE A 404 7.79 0.30 -2.41
CA ILE A 404 8.34 1.45 -3.15
C ILE A 404 8.86 1.05 -4.52
N GLN A 405 9.41 -0.16 -4.63
CA GLN A 405 10.02 -0.67 -5.86
C GLN A 405 9.00 -0.72 -7.00
N MET A 406 7.73 -0.96 -6.70
CA MET A 406 6.66 -0.98 -7.71
C MET A 406 6.50 0.39 -8.38
N PHE A 407 6.61 1.48 -7.62
CA PHE A 407 6.48 2.84 -8.16
C PHE A 407 7.70 3.27 -8.95
N LEU A 408 8.89 2.76 -8.60
CA LEU A 408 10.09 2.95 -9.40
C LEU A 408 9.99 2.20 -10.73
N LEU A 409 9.46 0.97 -10.71
CA LEU A 409 9.16 0.20 -11.92
C LEU A 409 8.15 0.94 -12.80
N LEU A 410 7.05 1.45 -12.24
CA LEU A 410 6.05 2.22 -12.98
C LEU A 410 6.67 3.46 -13.63
N GLY A 411 7.44 4.24 -12.87
CA GLY A 411 8.12 5.42 -13.39
C GLY A 411 9.09 5.10 -14.53
N ALA A 412 9.94 4.09 -14.34
CA ALA A 412 10.90 3.67 -15.36
C ALA A 412 10.21 3.16 -16.63
N ALA A 413 9.20 2.30 -16.49
CA ALA A 413 8.54 1.68 -17.64
C ALA A 413 7.72 2.69 -18.45
N VAL A 414 7.10 3.69 -17.81
CA VAL A 414 6.41 4.79 -18.50
C VAL A 414 7.37 5.67 -19.27
N LEU A 415 8.58 5.93 -18.74
CA LEU A 415 9.60 6.65 -19.50
C LEU A 415 9.99 5.89 -20.76
N ILE A 416 10.11 4.56 -20.70
CA ILE A 416 10.38 3.72 -21.87
C ILE A 416 9.25 3.82 -22.90
N ASP A 417 7.98 3.76 -22.49
CA ASP A 417 6.83 3.98 -23.39
C ASP A 417 6.96 5.32 -24.14
N VAL A 418 7.33 6.40 -23.42
CA VAL A 418 7.48 7.73 -24.02
C VAL A 418 8.66 7.78 -24.98
N PHE A 419 9.83 7.23 -24.63
CA PHE A 419 11.00 7.21 -25.52
C PHE A 419 10.74 6.40 -26.79
N LEU A 420 10.05 5.26 -26.69
CA LEU A 420 9.66 4.47 -27.86
C LEU A 420 8.67 5.23 -28.74
N ALA A 421 7.70 5.91 -28.14
CA ALA A 421 6.77 6.77 -28.88
C ALA A 421 7.50 7.92 -29.60
N ALA A 422 8.50 8.53 -28.94
CA ALA A 422 9.35 9.57 -29.50
C ALA A 422 10.16 9.06 -30.71
N GLY A 423 10.84 7.93 -30.55
CA GLY A 423 11.68 7.32 -31.60
C GLY A 423 10.88 6.88 -32.83
N MET A 424 9.61 6.51 -32.64
CA MET A 424 8.69 6.20 -33.75
C MET A 424 8.08 7.46 -34.42
N GLY A 425 8.47 8.67 -34.02
CA GLY A 425 7.93 9.93 -34.55
C GLY A 425 6.47 10.19 -34.19
N ARG A 426 5.91 9.47 -33.21
CA ARG A 426 4.49 9.60 -32.81
C ARG A 426 4.22 10.80 -31.89
N LEU A 427 5.26 11.47 -31.39
CA LEU A 427 5.14 12.64 -30.52
C LEU A 427 5.08 13.99 -31.26
N ARG A 428 5.15 14.02 -32.61
CA ARG A 428 5.23 15.26 -33.41
C ARG A 428 3.90 15.73 -34.02
N LYS A 429 2.77 15.41 -33.40
CA LYS A 429 1.44 15.90 -33.80
C LYS A 429 0.67 16.31 -32.56
#